data_AF-A0A2N0VCT9-F1
#
_entry.id   AF-A0A2N0VCT9-F1
#
_cell.length_a   1.000
_cell.length_b   1.000
_cell.length_c   1.000
_cell.angle_alpha   90.00
_cell.angle_beta   90.00
_cell.angle_gamma   90.00
#
_symmetry.space_group_name_H-M   'P 1'
#
loop_
_entity.id
_entity.type
_entity.pdbx_description
1 polymer ?
#
loop_
_entity_poly.entity_id
_entity_poly.type
_entity_poly.pdbx_seq_one_letter_code
_entity_poly.pdbx_strand_id
1 'polypeptide(L)'
;MKENTQQLVSRLDDAISGLKRLSPASLQYDSILYEHFFKAMLLLQAIKASFEGNSVEQNPLIDTDLKIQVASSIVGLEAQIDETFAKADLAVNEQTLQVKEQITPEMSQSQVLELCSNPEIDELYDQAEKMIAERKLLTAFIQDPTADVRLLAGTSLSQPEPVSH
;
A
#
# COMPACT_ATOMS: atom_id res chain seq x y z
N MET A 1 19.37 14.89 -34.00
CA MET A 1 18.15 14.63 -33.19
C MET A 1 18.21 13.34 -32.39
N LYS A 2 18.59 12.18 -32.97
CA LYS A 2 18.64 10.88 -32.24
C LYS A 2 19.54 10.86 -30.99
N GLU A 3 20.68 11.53 -31.04
CA GLU A 3 21.67 11.57 -29.95
C GLU A 3 21.16 12.33 -28.70
N ASN A 4 20.32 13.35 -28.91
CA ASN A 4 19.73 14.15 -27.83
C ASN A 4 18.58 13.38 -27.15
N THR A 5 17.82 12.60 -27.92
CA THR A 5 16.77 11.71 -27.38
C THR A 5 17.36 10.60 -26.51
N GLN A 6 18.48 9.98 -26.91
CA GLN A 6 19.14 8.95 -26.09
C GLN A 6 19.69 9.51 -24.77
N GLN A 7 20.25 10.72 -24.78
CA GLN A 7 20.70 11.38 -23.54
C GLN A 7 19.52 11.69 -22.61
N LEU A 8 18.37 12.13 -23.14
CA LEU A 8 17.17 12.38 -22.35
C LEU A 8 16.60 11.09 -21.74
N VAL A 9 16.52 10.00 -22.50
CA VAL A 9 16.07 8.69 -21.99
C VAL A 9 16.99 8.20 -20.87
N SER A 10 18.31 8.30 -21.04
CA SER A 10 19.28 7.93 -20.01
C SER A 10 19.08 8.71 -18.70
N ARG A 11 18.86 10.04 -18.79
CA ARG A 11 18.57 10.87 -17.61
C ARG A 11 17.25 10.51 -16.93
N LEU A 12 16.24 10.12 -17.71
CA LEU A 12 14.97 9.62 -17.16
C LEU A 12 15.16 8.30 -16.42
N ASP A 13 15.99 7.40 -16.96
CA ASP A 13 16.33 6.13 -16.30
C ASP A 13 17.06 6.32 -14.98
N ASP A 14 18.00 7.25 -14.91
CA ASP A 14 18.68 7.60 -13.67
C ASP A 14 17.70 8.15 -12.63
N ALA A 15 16.79 9.05 -13.03
CA ALA A 15 15.79 9.62 -12.14
C ALA A 15 14.77 8.58 -11.64
N ILE A 16 14.26 7.72 -12.53
CA ILE A 16 13.36 6.61 -12.18
C ILE A 16 14.07 5.64 -11.23
N SER A 17 15.34 5.31 -11.49
CA SER A 17 16.12 4.41 -10.64
C SER A 17 16.40 5.01 -9.26
N GLY A 18 16.63 6.32 -9.18
CA GLY A 18 16.75 7.03 -7.90
C GLY A 18 15.46 6.95 -7.07
N LEU A 19 14.31 7.17 -7.70
CA LEU A 19 13.01 7.08 -7.03
C LEU A 19 12.66 5.64 -6.61
N LYS A 20 12.97 4.63 -7.42
CA LYS A 20 12.76 3.20 -7.09
C LYS A 20 13.53 2.73 -5.85
N ARG A 21 14.60 3.44 -5.47
CA ARG A 21 15.42 3.10 -4.29
C ARG A 21 14.85 3.67 -3.00
N LEU A 22 13.84 4.55 -3.06
CA LEU A 22 13.19 5.06 -1.87
C LEU A 22 12.25 4.00 -1.29
N SER A 23 12.51 3.60 -0.05
CA SER A 23 11.62 2.72 0.73
C SER A 23 10.75 3.55 1.67
N PRO A 24 9.60 3.00 2.14
CA PRO A 24 8.80 3.64 3.19
C PRO A 24 9.63 4.00 4.41
N ALA A 25 10.50 3.09 4.86
CA ALA A 25 11.42 3.32 5.97
C ALA A 25 12.36 4.52 5.76
N SER A 26 12.85 4.75 4.54
CA SER A 26 13.72 5.89 4.22
C SER A 26 12.99 7.23 4.31
N LEU A 27 11.65 7.20 4.25
CA LEU A 27 10.77 8.35 4.32
C LEU A 27 10.00 8.40 5.64
N GLN A 28 10.47 7.64 6.65
CA GLN A 28 9.84 7.58 7.97
C GLN A 28 8.36 7.17 7.90
N TYR A 29 7.99 6.37 6.89
CA TYR A 29 6.63 5.91 6.62
C TYR A 29 5.61 7.02 6.38
N ASP A 30 6.06 8.23 5.99
CA ASP A 30 5.15 9.28 5.54
C ASP A 30 4.45 8.85 4.25
N SER A 31 3.19 8.44 4.38
CA SER A 31 2.39 7.90 3.28
C SER A 31 2.13 8.92 2.18
N ILE A 32 1.96 10.19 2.53
CA ILE A 32 1.73 11.30 1.57
C ILE A 32 3.01 11.53 0.77
N LEU A 33 4.16 11.55 1.44
CA LEU A 33 5.45 11.73 0.81
C LEU A 33 5.79 10.55 -0.11
N TYR A 34 5.51 9.32 0.33
CA TYR A 34 5.70 8.12 -0.47
C TYR A 34 4.80 8.10 -1.71
N GLU A 35 3.53 8.49 -1.54
CA GLU A 35 2.57 8.67 -2.62
C GLU A 35 3.07 9.69 -3.67
N HIS A 36 3.57 10.84 -3.22
CA HIS A 36 4.11 11.88 -4.10
C HIS A 36 5.33 11.41 -4.91
N PHE A 37 6.27 10.70 -4.28
CA PHE A 37 7.44 10.15 -4.99
C PHE A 37 7.03 9.09 -6.01
N PHE A 38 6.04 8.26 -5.69
CA PHE A 38 5.51 7.26 -6.61
C PHE A 38 4.79 7.90 -7.81
N LYS A 39 3.96 8.92 -7.58
CA LYS A 39 3.35 9.74 -8.65
C LYS A 39 4.41 10.33 -9.58
N ALA A 40 5.47 10.91 -9.01
CA ALA A 40 6.57 11.46 -9.78
C ALA A 40 7.28 10.38 -10.63
N MET A 41 7.48 9.18 -10.07
CA MET A 41 8.07 8.06 -10.80
C MET A 41 7.19 7.61 -11.98
N LEU A 42 5.87 7.48 -11.79
CA LEU A 42 4.94 7.12 -12.86
C LEU A 42 4.92 8.16 -13.98
N LEU A 43 4.95 9.45 -13.63
CA LEU A 43 5.05 10.54 -14.60
C LEU A 43 6.32 10.42 -15.44
N LEU A 44 7.48 10.19 -14.80
CA LEU A 44 8.76 10.03 -15.50
C LEU A 44 8.75 8.80 -16.43
N GLN A 45 8.10 7.71 -16.03
CA GLN A 45 7.92 6.53 -16.87
C GLN A 45 7.03 6.82 -18.08
N ALA A 46 5.94 7.57 -17.92
CA ALA A 46 5.07 7.96 -19.02
C ALA A 46 5.78 8.90 -20.03
N ILE A 47 6.58 9.84 -19.52
CA ILE A 47 7.43 10.71 -20.34
C ILE A 47 8.46 9.87 -21.10
N LYS A 48 9.12 8.91 -20.43
CA LYS A 48 10.08 7.99 -21.05
C LYS A 48 9.44 7.17 -22.18
N ALA A 49 8.28 6.57 -21.92
CA ALA A 49 7.54 5.79 -22.93
C ALA A 49 7.22 6.61 -24.18
N SER A 50 6.85 7.90 -24.00
CA SER A 50 6.59 8.83 -25.10
C SER A 50 7.84 9.10 -25.95
N PHE A 51 9.03 9.20 -25.34
CA PHE A 51 10.30 9.35 -26.07
C PHE A 51 10.74 8.08 -26.80
N GLU A 52 10.36 6.91 -26.29
CA GLU A 52 10.66 5.60 -26.90
C GLU A 52 9.67 5.19 -27.99
N GLY A 53 8.60 5.98 -28.21
CA GLY A 53 7.55 5.68 -29.18
C GLY A 53 6.60 4.56 -28.74
N ASN A 54 6.63 4.18 -27.46
CA ASN A 54 5.71 3.23 -26.87
C ASN A 54 4.40 3.96 -26.58
N SER A 55 3.39 3.75 -27.42
CA SER A 55 2.03 4.19 -27.11
C SER A 55 1.55 3.41 -25.89
N VAL A 56 1.34 4.09 -24.76
CA VAL A 56 0.66 3.51 -23.61
C VAL A 56 -0.73 3.10 -24.11
N GLU A 57 -1.02 1.80 -24.17
CA GLU A 57 -2.35 1.30 -24.53
C GLU A 57 -3.37 1.93 -23.58
N GLN A 58 -4.10 2.91 -24.10
CA GLN A 58 -5.22 3.52 -23.40
C GLN A 58 -6.34 2.49 -23.42
N ASN A 59 -6.52 1.78 -22.30
CA ASN A 59 -7.78 1.09 -22.09
C ASN A 59 -8.88 2.17 -22.01
N PRO A 60 -9.79 2.27 -22.98
CA PRO A 60 -10.68 3.43 -23.14
C PRO A 60 -11.72 3.56 -22.01
N LEU A 61 -11.83 2.56 -21.14
CA LEU A 61 -12.77 2.51 -20.04
C LEU A 61 -12.25 3.13 -18.73
N ILE A 62 -10.94 3.38 -18.60
CA ILE A 62 -10.37 4.04 -17.42
C ILE A 62 -9.41 5.15 -17.82
N ASP A 63 -9.69 6.34 -17.28
CA ASP A 63 -8.81 7.50 -17.35
C ASP A 63 -7.42 7.17 -16.78
N THR A 64 -6.37 7.52 -17.51
CA THR A 64 -4.96 7.34 -17.08
C THR A 64 -4.73 8.01 -15.72
N ASP A 65 -5.38 9.15 -15.46
CA ASP A 65 -5.28 9.87 -14.20
C ASP A 65 -5.89 9.07 -13.03
N LEU A 66 -6.98 8.34 -13.28
CA LEU A 66 -7.58 7.45 -12.27
C LEU A 66 -6.68 6.25 -11.97
N LYS A 67 -6.01 5.67 -12.97
CA LYS A 67 -5.02 4.60 -12.72
C LYS A 67 -3.85 5.09 -11.88
N ILE A 68 -3.35 6.29 -12.17
CA ILE A 68 -2.28 6.90 -11.40
C ILE A 68 -2.74 7.13 -9.96
N GLN A 69 -3.95 7.67 -9.75
CA GLN A 69 -4.50 7.87 -8.41
C GLN A 69 -4.63 6.55 -7.64
N VAL A 70 -5.25 5.53 -8.22
CA VAL A 70 -5.42 4.23 -7.54
C VAL A 70 -4.08 3.56 -7.25
N ALA A 71 -3.15 3.59 -8.20
CA ALA A 71 -1.80 3.06 -7.98
C ALA A 71 -1.07 3.82 -6.85
N SER A 72 -1.29 5.12 -6.76
CA SER A 72 -0.74 5.96 -5.68
C SER A 72 -1.34 5.59 -4.32
N SER A 73 -2.66 5.38 -4.26
CA SER A 73 -3.34 4.94 -3.04
C SER A 73 -2.88 3.55 -2.56
N ILE A 74 -2.64 2.61 -3.48
CA ILE A 74 -2.06 1.29 -3.14
C ILE A 74 -0.72 1.46 -2.44
N VAL A 75 0.15 2.30 -2.99
CA VAL A 75 1.49 2.55 -2.45
C VAL A 75 1.43 3.27 -1.10
N GLY A 76 0.52 4.24 -0.95
CA GLY A 76 0.25 4.89 0.33
C GLY A 76 -0.27 3.93 1.41
N LEU A 77 -1.09 2.94 1.03
CA LEU A 77 -1.54 1.87 1.91
C LEU A 77 -0.41 0.91 2.29
N GLU A 78 0.48 0.55 1.36
CA GLU A 78 1.65 -0.28 1.65
C GLU A 78 2.54 0.35 2.72
N ALA A 79 2.82 1.66 2.62
CA ALA A 79 3.58 2.36 3.64
C ALA A 79 2.90 2.34 5.02
N GLN A 80 1.58 2.52 5.08
CA GLN A 80 0.82 2.47 6.34
C GLN A 80 0.75 1.06 6.94
N ILE A 81 0.64 0.03 6.09
CA ILE A 81 0.70 -1.38 6.52
C ILE A 81 2.07 -1.67 7.13
N ASP A 82 3.15 -1.28 6.46
CA ASP A 82 4.51 -1.47 6.96
C ASP A 82 4.74 -0.72 8.28
N GLU A 83 4.24 0.52 8.41
CA GLU A 83 4.30 1.29 9.66
C GLU A 83 3.56 0.57 10.80
N THR A 84 2.39 0.02 10.50
CA THR A 84 1.54 -0.65 11.49
C THR A 84 2.18 -1.94 11.99
N PHE A 85 2.77 -2.73 11.09
CA PHE A 85 3.55 -3.90 11.49
C PHE A 85 4.79 -3.52 12.30
N ALA A 86 5.50 -2.45 11.93
CA ALA A 86 6.64 -1.97 12.71
C ALA A 86 6.23 -1.54 14.13
N LYS A 87 5.07 -0.89 14.29
CA LYS A 87 4.49 -0.57 15.60
C LYS A 87 4.11 -1.83 16.38
N ALA A 88 3.49 -2.81 15.73
CA ALA A 88 3.12 -4.08 16.36
C ALA A 88 4.37 -4.83 16.85
N ASP A 89 5.42 -4.90 16.04
CA ASP A 89 6.69 -5.52 16.41
C ASP A 89 7.35 -4.83 17.61
N LEU A 90 7.31 -3.50 17.66
CA LEU A 90 7.79 -2.74 18.83
C LEU A 90 6.98 -3.06 20.08
N ALA A 91 5.64 -3.05 19.98
CA ALA A 91 4.75 -3.38 21.09
C ALA A 91 4.95 -4.83 21.58
N VAL A 92 5.13 -5.80 20.68
CA VAL A 92 5.47 -7.19 21.02
C VAL A 92 6.80 -7.27 21.77
N ASN A 93 7.82 -6.52 21.33
CA ASN A 93 9.13 -6.51 21.98
C ASN A 93 9.07 -5.90 23.38
N GLU A 94 8.36 -4.79 23.54
CA GLU A 94 8.14 -4.14 24.84
C GLU A 94 7.35 -5.05 25.78
N GLN A 95 6.26 -5.68 25.30
CA GLN A 95 5.48 -6.65 26.08
C GLN A 95 6.34 -7.83 26.50
N THR A 96 7.16 -8.37 25.59
CA THR A 96 8.06 -9.49 25.87
C THR A 96 9.07 -9.14 26.95
N LEU A 97 9.59 -7.90 26.96
CA LEU A 97 10.49 -7.43 28.01
C LEU A 97 9.77 -7.33 29.36
N GLN A 98 8.58 -6.72 29.39
CA GLN A 98 7.77 -6.62 30.61
C GLN A 98 7.41 -7.98 31.19
N VAL A 99 6.98 -8.93 30.34
CA VAL A 99 6.67 -10.31 30.75
C VAL A 99 7.90 -10.95 31.39
N LYS A 100 9.08 -10.83 30.78
CA LYS A 100 10.33 -11.39 31.31
C LYS A 100 10.71 -10.82 32.68
N GLU A 101 10.43 -9.54 32.91
CA GLU A 101 10.72 -8.87 34.18
C GLU A 101 9.71 -9.22 35.29
N GLN A 102 8.46 -9.48 34.93
CA GLN A 102 7.36 -9.66 35.88
C GLN A 102 6.99 -11.12 36.15
N ILE A 103 7.39 -12.05 35.28
CA ILE A 103 7.05 -13.46 35.44
C ILE A 103 7.78 -14.10 36.63
N THR A 104 7.03 -14.72 37.54
CA THR A 104 7.60 -15.48 38.67
C THR A 104 7.05 -16.91 38.71
N PRO A 105 7.77 -17.86 39.36
CA PRO A 105 7.33 -19.25 39.48
C PRO A 105 6.02 -19.44 40.27
N GLU A 106 5.62 -18.46 41.10
CA GLU A 106 4.40 -18.55 41.92
C GLU A 106 3.13 -18.08 41.18
N MET A 107 3.26 -17.51 39.98
CA MET A 107 2.11 -17.03 39.21
C MET A 107 1.22 -18.17 38.74
N SER A 108 -0.10 -17.97 38.86
CA SER A 108 -1.09 -18.87 38.26
C SER A 108 -1.13 -18.73 36.74
N GLN A 109 -1.61 -19.77 36.06
CA GLN A 109 -1.73 -19.78 34.59
C GLN A 109 -2.56 -18.59 34.05
N SER A 110 -3.62 -18.19 34.76
CA SER A 110 -4.45 -17.04 34.37
C SER A 110 -3.68 -15.72 34.45
N GLN A 111 -2.84 -15.54 35.47
CA GLN A 111 -2.03 -14.33 35.63
C GLN A 111 -0.94 -14.23 34.55
N VAL A 112 -0.36 -15.37 34.15
CA VAL A 112 0.60 -15.41 33.04
C VAL A 112 -0.07 -15.07 31.72
N LEU A 113 -1.28 -15.58 31.46
CA LEU A 113 -2.04 -15.25 30.24
C LEU A 113 -2.42 -13.77 30.18
N GLU A 114 -2.87 -13.20 31.29
CA GLU A 114 -3.19 -11.78 31.38
C GLU A 114 -1.95 -10.91 31.15
N LEU A 115 -0.81 -11.28 31.74
CA LEU A 115 0.48 -10.60 31.53
C LEU A 115 0.98 -10.72 30.09
N CYS A 116 0.68 -11.81 29.38
CA CYS A 116 1.06 -11.99 27.98
C CYS A 116 0.08 -11.36 26.99
N SER A 117 -1.10 -10.90 27.45
CA SER A 117 -2.12 -10.32 26.60
C SER A 117 -1.87 -8.82 26.44
N ASN A 118 -1.89 -8.33 25.20
CA ASN A 118 -1.81 -6.90 24.93
C ASN A 118 -2.81 -6.54 23.82
N PRO A 119 -3.95 -5.93 24.16
CA PRO A 119 -5.00 -5.62 23.19
C PRO A 119 -4.56 -4.60 22.13
N GLU A 120 -3.56 -3.76 22.41
CA GLU A 120 -3.03 -2.81 21.43
C GLU A 120 -2.32 -3.53 20.27
N ILE A 121 -1.67 -4.68 20.54
CA ILE A 121 -1.06 -5.52 19.51
C ILE A 121 -2.14 -6.11 18.60
N ASP A 122 -3.23 -6.61 19.19
CA ASP A 122 -4.36 -7.17 18.46
C ASP A 122 -5.04 -6.09 17.59
N GLU A 123 -5.25 -4.88 18.14
CA GLU A 123 -5.80 -3.73 17.40
C GLU A 123 -4.93 -3.32 16.21
N LEU A 124 -3.61 -3.34 16.36
CA LEU A 124 -2.67 -3.04 15.28
C LEU A 124 -2.74 -4.10 14.16
N TYR A 125 -2.83 -5.38 14.50
CA TYR A 125 -3.01 -6.43 13.51
C TYR A 125 -4.36 -6.31 12.78
N ASP A 126 -5.45 -6.06 13.51
CA ASP A 126 -6.78 -5.82 12.92
C ASP A 126 -6.78 -4.61 11.98
N GLN A 127 -6.06 -3.54 12.33
CA GLN A 127 -5.91 -2.36 11.48
C GLN A 127 -5.14 -2.71 10.20
N ALA A 128 -4.03 -3.43 10.32
CA ALA A 128 -3.24 -3.88 9.17
C ALA A 128 -4.06 -4.77 8.23
N GLU A 129 -4.87 -5.69 8.75
CA GLU A 129 -5.74 -6.56 7.95
C GLU A 129 -6.77 -5.77 7.13
N LYS A 130 -7.39 -4.74 7.72
CA LYS A 130 -8.33 -3.85 7.01
C LYS A 130 -7.65 -3.13 5.85
N MET A 131 -6.45 -2.59 6.07
CA MET A 131 -5.67 -1.93 5.02
C MET A 131 -5.21 -2.91 3.93
N ILE A 132 -4.83 -4.14 4.30
CA ILE A 132 -4.49 -5.20 3.33
C ILE A 132 -5.70 -5.56 2.48
N ALA A 133 -6.89 -5.63 3.08
CA ALA A 133 -8.12 -5.89 2.34
C ALA A 133 -8.38 -4.77 1.32
N GLU A 134 -8.32 -3.50 1.74
CA GLU A 134 -8.46 -2.34 0.86
C GLU A 134 -7.43 -2.36 -0.28
N ARG A 135 -6.16 -2.59 0.02
CA ARG A 135 -5.09 -2.72 -0.97
C ARG A 135 -5.40 -3.80 -2.02
N LYS A 136 -5.94 -4.95 -1.60
CA LYS A 136 -6.34 -6.03 -2.52
C LYS A 136 -7.46 -5.58 -3.46
N LEU A 137 -8.45 -4.84 -2.96
CA LEU A 137 -9.55 -4.29 -3.78
C LEU A 137 -9.01 -3.32 -4.85
N LEU A 138 -8.14 -2.40 -4.45
CA LEU A 138 -7.51 -1.44 -5.37
C LEU A 138 -6.60 -2.13 -6.39
N THR A 139 -5.88 -3.17 -5.98
CA THR A 139 -5.02 -3.96 -6.89
C THR A 139 -5.86 -4.70 -7.93
N ALA A 140 -6.98 -5.29 -7.52
CA ALA A 140 -7.90 -5.96 -8.43
C ALA A 140 -8.48 -4.98 -9.45
N PHE A 141 -8.83 -3.75 -9.03
CA PHE A 141 -9.31 -2.70 -9.93
C PHE A 141 -8.30 -2.30 -11.02
N ILE A 142 -7.00 -2.25 -10.69
CA ILE A 142 -5.96 -1.97 -11.70
C ILE A 142 -5.83 -3.11 -12.71
N GLN A 143 -5.95 -4.36 -12.25
CA GLN A 143 -5.81 -5.56 -13.07
C GLN A 143 -7.01 -5.79 -13.99
N ASP A 144 -8.22 -5.56 -13.46
CA ASP A 144 -9.47 -5.62 -14.21
C ASP A 144 -10.37 -4.43 -13.85
N PRO A 145 -10.30 -3.35 -14.65
CA PRO A 145 -11.19 -2.19 -14.60
C PRO A 145 -12.69 -2.47 -14.62
N THR A 146 -13.07 -3.60 -15.23
CA THR A 146 -14.47 -3.99 -15.42
C THR A 146 -14.99 -4.87 -14.28
N ALA A 147 -14.08 -5.38 -13.44
CA ALA A 147 -14.40 -6.01 -12.17
C ALA A 147 -14.85 -4.93 -11.15
N ASP A 148 -16.14 -4.64 -11.21
CA ASP A 148 -16.91 -3.91 -10.20
C ASP A 148 -16.36 -2.54 -9.77
N VAL A 149 -16.76 -1.49 -10.50
CA VAL A 149 -16.77 -0.09 -10.01
C VAL A 149 -17.47 0.04 -8.63
N ARG A 150 -18.32 -0.94 -8.27
CA ARG A 150 -19.01 -1.05 -6.98
C ARG A 150 -18.06 -1.30 -5.79
N LEU A 151 -16.89 -1.89 -6.03
CA LEU A 151 -15.87 -2.16 -5.01
C LEU A 151 -15.22 -0.88 -4.47
N LEU A 152 -15.11 0.16 -5.31
CA LEU A 152 -14.50 1.46 -4.96
C LEU A 152 -15.44 2.40 -4.19
N ALA A 153 -16.75 2.17 -4.25
CA ALA A 153 -17.76 3.07 -3.67
C ALA A 153 -18.11 2.75 -2.20
N GLY A 154 -17.51 1.73 -1.59
CA GLY A 154 -17.79 1.36 -0.19
C GLY A 154 -19.25 0.94 0.08
N THR A 155 -20.04 0.67 -0.96
CA THR A 155 -21.45 0.27 -0.80
C THR A 155 -21.60 -1.25 -0.84
N SER A 156 -21.65 -1.87 0.33
CA SER A 156 -22.35 -3.13 0.53
C SER A 156 -23.86 -2.87 0.44
N LEU A 157 -24.41 -2.86 -0.78
CA LEU A 157 -25.86 -2.80 -0.98
C LEU A 157 -26.36 -4.13 -1.52
N SER A 158 -27.07 -4.81 -0.64
CA SER A 158 -28.14 -5.79 -0.83
C SER A 158 -28.52 -6.06 -2.28
N GLN A 159 -28.43 -7.33 -2.68
CA GLN A 159 -28.99 -7.79 -3.95
C GLN A 159 -30.43 -7.27 -4.11
N PRO A 160 -30.77 -6.58 -5.21
CA PRO A 160 -32.17 -6.44 -5.56
C PRO A 160 -32.66 -7.84 -5.93
N GLU A 161 -33.72 -8.30 -5.27
CA GLU A 161 -34.39 -9.55 -5.62
C GLU A 161 -34.68 -9.58 -7.14
N PRO A 162 -34.53 -10.75 -7.79
CA PRO A 162 -34.78 -10.85 -9.21
C PRO A 162 -36.25 -10.54 -9.49
N VAL A 163 -36.49 -9.44 -10.20
CA VAL A 163 -37.81 -9.15 -10.77
C VAL A 163 -38.08 -10.25 -11.81
N SER A 164 -38.95 -11.18 -11.45
CA SER A 164 -39.45 -12.20 -12.36
C SER A 164 -40.33 -11.51 -13.40
N HIS A 165 -39.95 -11.65 -14.68
CA HIS A 165 -40.82 -11.35 -15.82
C HIS A 165 -41.62 -12.60 -16.20
#